data_AF-A0ABD1TL26-F1
#
_entry.id   AF-A0ABD1TL26-F1
#
_cell.length_a   1.000
_cell.length_b   1.000
_cell.length_c   1.000
_cell.angle_alpha   90.00
_cell.angle_beta   90.00
_cell.angle_gamma   90.00
#
_symmetry.space_group_name_H-M   'P 1'
#
loop_
_entity.id
_entity.type
_entity.pdbx_description
1 polymer ?
#
loop_
_entity_poly.entity_id
_entity_poly.type
_entity_poly.pdbx_seq_one_letter_code
_entity_poly.pdbx_strand_id
1 'polypeptide(L)'
;MLKRLDIAIDVALALEYLHHGLTFTVLHCDLKPSNVLLDQDMVGHVGDFGIAKLFGQGESIAQTKTLATIGYMAPEYGIEGIVSTSGDVYSFGIMLLEMYTRKKPTDAMFGEKMSLNSWVSQSLDENKIIEVVDANLLRRGDTNFSAKEQCVLSILALAMECLINSPMERIGMREIVARLEKIKTTFLRTTKDAKDGNGKQVNEYSCKGQQCTMRSLLFPPLQGFPNLFIDTKFVVLLLNADVNTQHLYLETANTMKFMQENGSFAYDFYQFLQN
;
A
#
# COMPACT_ATOMS: atom_id res chain seq x y z
N MET A 1 10.47 -12.03 -1.27
CA MET A 1 9.88 -11.59 -2.56
C MET A 1 8.36 -11.67 -2.53
N LEU A 2 7.76 -12.85 -2.75
CA LEU A 2 6.30 -12.97 -2.93
C LEU A 2 5.48 -12.37 -1.78
N LYS A 3 5.88 -12.62 -0.52
CA LYS A 3 5.22 -12.01 0.64
C LYS A 3 5.17 -10.47 0.60
N ARG A 4 6.25 -9.78 0.20
CA ARG A 4 6.24 -8.31 0.09
C ARG A 4 5.36 -7.83 -1.05
N LEU A 5 5.28 -8.59 -2.13
CA LEU A 5 4.37 -8.30 -3.24
C LEU A 5 2.90 -8.50 -2.84
N ASP A 6 2.60 -9.56 -2.09
CA ASP A 6 1.26 -9.81 -1.56
C ASP A 6 0.81 -8.67 -0.65
N ILE A 7 1.65 -8.28 0.31
CA ILE A 7 1.34 -7.15 1.22
C ILE A 7 1.18 -5.83 0.45
N ALA A 8 2.01 -5.58 -0.58
CA ALA A 8 1.87 -4.38 -1.42
C ALA A 8 0.53 -4.38 -2.18
N ILE A 9 0.05 -5.54 -2.64
CA ILE A 9 -1.27 -5.70 -3.27
C ILE A 9 -2.38 -5.44 -2.25
N ASP A 10 -2.28 -6.01 -1.05
CA ASP A 10 -3.28 -5.84 0.00
C ASP A 10 -3.44 -4.35 0.38
N VAL A 11 -2.33 -3.63 0.53
CA VAL A 11 -2.33 -2.18 0.80
C VAL A 11 -2.88 -1.38 -0.39
N ALA A 12 -2.58 -1.79 -1.62
CA ALA A 12 -3.14 -1.14 -2.80
C ALA A 12 -4.66 -1.35 -2.91
N LEU A 13 -5.15 -2.54 -2.60
CA LEU A 13 -6.58 -2.86 -2.54
C LEU A 13 -7.29 -2.05 -1.44
N ALA A 14 -6.67 -1.91 -0.28
CA ALA A 14 -7.16 -1.05 0.79
C ALA A 14 -7.33 0.40 0.33
N LEU A 15 -6.31 1.00 -0.26
CA LEU A 15 -6.39 2.37 -0.79
C LEU A 15 -7.40 2.51 -1.94
N GLU A 16 -7.46 1.55 -2.86
CA GLU A 16 -8.43 1.54 -3.96
C GLU A 16 -9.86 1.51 -3.43
N TYR A 17 -10.12 0.71 -2.39
CA TYR A 17 -11.41 0.67 -1.71
C TYR A 17 -11.74 2.00 -1.01
N LEU A 18 -10.79 2.58 -0.27
CA LEU A 18 -10.98 3.87 0.40
C LEU A 18 -11.27 5.01 -0.59
N HIS A 19 -10.63 5.00 -1.75
CA HIS A 19 -10.76 6.04 -2.76
C HIS A 19 -11.99 5.87 -3.65
N HIS A 20 -12.42 4.64 -3.90
CA HIS A 20 -13.35 4.33 -4.98
C HIS A 20 -14.43 3.28 -4.66
N GLY A 21 -14.30 2.53 -3.57
CA GLY A 21 -15.21 1.46 -3.18
C GLY A 21 -16.38 1.91 -2.31
N LEU A 22 -16.35 3.17 -1.87
CA LEU A 22 -17.34 3.80 -0.98
C LEU A 22 -18.15 4.88 -1.72
N THR A 23 -19.28 5.27 -1.16
CA THR A 23 -20.09 6.40 -1.68
C THR A 23 -19.46 7.76 -1.43
N PHE A 24 -18.45 7.81 -0.56
CA PHE A 24 -17.62 8.96 -0.21
C PHE A 24 -16.15 8.58 -0.37
N THR A 25 -15.26 9.55 -0.53
CA THR A 25 -13.81 9.30 -0.64
C THR A 25 -13.18 9.43 0.74
N VAL A 26 -12.37 8.44 1.15
CA VAL A 26 -11.53 8.51 2.35
C VAL A 26 -10.07 8.66 1.94
N LEU A 27 -9.43 9.76 2.34
CA LEU A 27 -7.99 9.94 2.22
C LEU A 27 -7.32 9.49 3.51
N HIS A 28 -6.30 8.65 3.40
CA HIS A 28 -5.54 8.18 4.56
C HIS A 28 -4.64 9.27 5.14
N CYS A 29 -3.94 10.00 4.27
CA CYS A 29 -3.03 11.11 4.57
C CYS A 29 -1.76 10.76 5.36
N ASP A 30 -1.67 9.62 6.07
CA ASP A 30 -0.44 9.16 6.76
C ASP A 30 -0.02 7.73 6.41
N LEU A 31 -0.07 7.34 5.12
CA LEU A 31 0.28 5.97 4.74
C LEU A 31 1.81 5.75 4.84
N LYS A 32 2.20 4.72 5.59
CA LYS A 32 3.60 4.28 5.81
C LYS A 32 3.63 2.84 6.33
N PRO A 33 4.77 2.12 6.27
CA PRO A 33 4.84 0.73 6.73
C PRO A 33 4.39 0.49 8.18
N SER A 34 4.64 1.41 9.10
CA SER A 34 4.22 1.25 10.51
C SER A 34 2.71 1.34 10.72
N ASN A 35 1.98 1.82 9.72
CA ASN A 35 0.52 1.92 9.73
C ASN A 35 -0.12 0.72 9.01
N VAL A 36 0.65 -0.32 8.74
CA VAL A 36 0.17 -1.60 8.19
C VAL A 36 0.38 -2.71 9.20
N LEU A 37 -0.70 -3.40 9.54
CA LEU A 37 -0.70 -4.56 10.43
C LEU A 37 -0.79 -5.83 9.62
N LEU A 38 -0.15 -6.90 10.10
CA LEU A 38 -0.25 -8.23 9.49
C LEU A 38 -1.02 -9.18 10.39
N ASP A 39 -1.97 -9.89 9.81
CA ASP A 39 -2.67 -10.99 10.49
C ASP A 39 -1.87 -12.30 10.48
N GLN A 40 -2.45 -13.35 11.07
CA GLN A 40 -1.84 -14.69 11.13
C GLN A 40 -1.58 -15.32 9.76
N ASP A 41 -2.33 -14.92 8.73
CA ASP A 41 -2.21 -15.39 7.36
C ASP A 41 -1.25 -14.51 6.52
N MET A 42 -0.59 -13.54 7.16
CA MET A 42 0.30 -12.55 6.53
C MET A 42 -0.41 -11.62 5.54
N VAL A 43 -1.71 -11.41 5.71
CA VAL A 43 -2.46 -10.40 4.94
C VAL A 43 -2.19 -9.03 5.53
N GLY A 44 -1.98 -8.04 4.66
CA GLY A 44 -1.78 -6.64 5.04
C GLY A 44 -3.09 -5.90 5.32
N HIS A 45 -3.15 -5.19 6.44
CA HIS A 45 -4.29 -4.36 6.84
C HIS A 45 -3.84 -2.92 7.10
N VAL A 46 -4.45 -1.96 6.41
CA VAL A 46 -4.15 -0.54 6.58
C VAL A 46 -4.90 0.00 7.81
N GLY A 47 -4.17 0.62 8.72
CA GLY A 47 -4.68 1.20 9.97
C GLY A 47 -4.15 2.62 10.20
N ASP A 48 -4.47 3.17 11.38
CA ASP A 48 -4.12 4.53 11.81
C ASP A 48 -4.61 5.65 10.88
N PHE A 49 -5.92 5.89 10.98
CA PHE A 49 -6.61 6.97 10.26
C PHE A 49 -6.55 8.32 11.00
N GLY A 50 -5.61 8.50 11.95
CA GLY A 50 -5.46 9.65 12.86
C GLY A 50 -5.74 11.03 12.25
N ILE A 51 -5.32 11.22 11.00
CA ILE A 51 -5.41 12.48 10.27
C ILE A 51 -6.19 12.38 8.95
N ALA A 52 -6.86 11.25 8.74
CA ALA A 52 -7.61 10.94 7.52
C ALA A 52 -8.72 11.96 7.26
N LYS A 53 -9.10 12.09 5.99
CA LYS A 53 -10.14 13.03 5.52
C LYS A 53 -11.25 12.29 4.81
N LEU A 54 -12.49 12.73 5.02
CA LEU A 54 -13.66 12.19 4.36
C LEU A 54 -14.25 13.28 3.45
N PHE A 55 -14.49 12.95 2.20
CA PHE A 55 -15.02 13.85 1.18
C PHE A 55 -16.36 13.35 0.64
N GLY A 56 -17.28 14.29 0.45
CA GLY A 56 -18.54 14.01 -0.23
C GLY A 56 -18.34 13.67 -1.70
N GLN A 57 -19.42 13.19 -2.33
CA GLN A 57 -19.41 12.85 -3.75
C GLN A 57 -19.12 14.09 -4.60
N GLY A 58 -17.98 14.11 -5.31
CA GLY A 58 -17.55 15.22 -6.18
C GLY A 58 -16.46 16.13 -5.58
N GLU A 59 -16.09 15.96 -4.32
CA GLU A 59 -14.92 16.62 -3.73
C GLU A 59 -13.71 15.67 -3.78
N SER A 60 -12.53 16.20 -4.14
CA SER A 60 -11.31 15.38 -4.31
C SER A 60 -10.04 16.00 -3.72
N ILE A 61 -10.13 17.23 -3.21
CA ILE A 61 -8.99 18.00 -2.71
C ILE A 61 -9.42 18.79 -1.46
N ALA A 62 -8.59 18.79 -0.41
CA ALA A 62 -8.70 19.74 0.69
C ALA A 62 -7.36 20.38 1.00
N GLN A 63 -7.42 21.51 1.71
CA GLN A 63 -6.27 22.13 2.33
C GLN A 63 -6.29 21.85 3.84
N THR A 64 -5.15 21.48 4.42
CA THR A 64 -5.01 21.21 5.84
C THR A 64 -3.70 21.76 6.41
N LYS A 65 -3.70 22.04 7.73
CA LYS A 65 -2.49 22.40 8.49
C LYS A 65 -1.92 21.21 9.26
N THR A 66 -2.61 20.07 9.25
CA THR A 66 -2.14 18.85 9.90
C THR A 66 -0.99 18.27 9.07
N LEU A 67 0.20 18.18 9.67
CA LEU A 67 1.35 17.56 9.04
C LEU A 67 1.25 16.04 9.13
N ALA A 68 1.60 15.36 8.04
CA ALA A 68 1.79 13.92 7.99
C ALA A 68 3.27 13.55 8.23
N THR A 69 3.60 12.27 8.11
CA THR A 69 4.96 11.79 8.39
C THR A 69 5.97 12.28 7.36
N ILE A 70 7.07 12.89 7.85
CA ILE A 70 8.18 13.37 7.02
C ILE A 70 8.74 12.24 6.16
N GLY A 71 8.93 12.53 4.87
CA GLY A 71 9.50 11.61 3.88
C GLY A 71 8.46 10.82 3.06
N TYR A 72 7.21 10.72 3.54
CA TYR A 72 6.11 10.06 2.80
C TYR A 72 5.15 11.06 2.16
N MET A 73 5.13 12.30 2.65
CA MET A 73 4.27 13.36 2.14
C MET A 73 4.56 13.70 0.68
N ALA A 74 3.49 13.80 -0.10
CA ALA A 74 3.54 14.39 -1.42
C ALA A 74 4.02 15.85 -1.38
N PRO A 75 4.72 16.35 -2.41
CA PRO A 75 5.25 17.72 -2.43
C PRO A 75 4.18 18.79 -2.19
N GLU A 76 3.03 18.68 -2.84
CA GLU A 76 1.90 19.61 -2.69
C GLU A 76 1.29 19.58 -1.28
N TYR A 77 1.36 18.43 -0.59
CA TYR A 77 0.94 18.34 0.79
C TYR A 77 1.94 19.05 1.70
N GLY A 78 3.24 18.76 1.54
CA GLY A 78 4.28 19.36 2.37
C GLY A 78 4.43 20.89 2.20
N ILE A 79 4.16 21.42 1.00
CA ILE A 79 4.33 22.84 0.68
C ILE A 79 3.05 23.64 0.91
N GLU A 80 1.91 23.15 0.41
CA GLU A 80 0.66 23.91 0.32
C GLU A 80 -0.42 23.40 1.28
N GLY A 81 -0.17 22.26 1.94
CA GLY A 81 -1.15 21.59 2.78
C GLY A 81 -2.23 20.87 1.97
N ILE A 82 -2.01 20.62 0.68
CA ILE A 82 -3.01 20.04 -0.22
C ILE A 82 -3.03 18.52 -0.09
N VAL A 83 -4.19 17.97 0.30
CA VAL A 83 -4.43 16.52 0.39
C VAL A 83 -5.40 16.08 -0.70
N SER A 84 -5.10 14.93 -1.31
CA SER A 84 -5.90 14.32 -2.38
C SER A 84 -5.64 12.81 -2.44
N THR A 85 -6.42 12.09 -3.25
CA THR A 85 -6.13 10.66 -3.55
C THR A 85 -4.75 10.48 -4.17
N SER A 86 -4.30 11.42 -5.00
CA SER A 86 -2.95 11.45 -5.57
C SER A 86 -1.85 11.65 -4.50
N GLY A 87 -2.17 12.26 -3.36
CA GLY A 87 -1.27 12.37 -2.22
C GLY A 87 -1.05 11.03 -1.51
N ASP A 88 -2.10 10.23 -1.35
CA ASP A 88 -2.00 8.85 -0.84
C ASP A 88 -1.22 7.95 -1.81
N VAL A 89 -1.42 8.13 -3.13
CA VAL A 89 -0.64 7.43 -4.17
C VAL A 89 0.86 7.72 -4.02
N TYR A 90 1.25 8.98 -3.79
CA TYR A 90 2.66 9.32 -3.58
C TYR A 90 3.22 8.60 -2.34
N SER A 91 2.47 8.62 -1.23
CA SER A 91 2.84 7.93 0.01
C SER A 91 3.01 6.42 -0.22
N PHE A 92 2.12 5.81 -1.00
CA PHE A 92 2.24 4.41 -1.44
C PHE A 92 3.50 4.15 -2.27
N GLY A 93 3.87 5.07 -3.17
CA GLY A 93 5.12 5.01 -3.93
C GLY A 93 6.36 4.99 -3.03
N ILE A 94 6.43 5.88 -2.03
CA ILE A 94 7.53 5.89 -1.05
C ILE A 94 7.56 4.57 -0.26
N MET A 95 6.39 4.09 0.16
CA MET A 95 6.25 2.81 0.85
C MET A 95 6.77 1.65 0.00
N LEU A 96 6.46 1.58 -1.30
CA LEU A 96 7.03 0.58 -2.22
C LEU A 96 8.55 0.66 -2.26
N LEU A 97 9.13 1.86 -2.36
CA LEU A 97 10.59 2.02 -2.36
C LEU A 97 11.22 1.52 -1.06
N GLU A 98 10.66 1.90 0.10
CA GLU A 98 11.16 1.43 1.40
C GLU A 98 11.03 -0.09 1.53
N MET A 99 9.91 -0.67 1.11
CA MET A 99 9.70 -2.12 1.15
C MET A 99 10.74 -2.91 0.36
N TYR A 100 11.20 -2.39 -0.79
CA TYR A 100 12.11 -3.13 -1.68
C TYR A 100 13.58 -2.78 -1.48
N THR A 101 13.89 -1.63 -0.89
CA THR A 101 15.27 -1.22 -0.56
C THR A 101 15.63 -1.47 0.91
N ARG A 102 14.62 -1.62 1.77
CA ARG A 102 14.75 -1.61 3.25
C ARG A 102 15.38 -0.31 3.77
N LYS A 103 15.21 0.78 3.04
CA LYS A 103 15.71 2.12 3.37
C LYS A 103 14.56 3.06 3.66
N LYS A 104 14.57 3.65 4.86
CA LYS A 104 13.62 4.70 5.22
C LYS A 104 13.87 5.95 4.38
N PRO A 105 12.83 6.73 4.02
CA PRO A 105 13.04 8.03 3.39
C PRO A 105 13.84 9.00 4.28
N THR A 106 13.91 8.74 5.60
CA THR A 106 14.68 9.50 6.60
C THR A 106 15.98 8.82 7.04
N ASP A 107 16.45 7.78 6.33
CA ASP A 107 17.77 7.17 6.59
C ASP A 107 18.88 8.24 6.48
N ALA A 108 19.92 8.14 7.32
CA ALA A 108 21.00 9.13 7.40
C ALA A 108 21.79 9.30 6.10
N MET A 109 21.68 8.36 5.16
CA MET A 109 22.27 8.52 3.82
C MET A 109 21.51 9.53 2.94
N PHE A 110 20.28 9.90 3.32
CA PHE A 110 19.45 10.87 2.62
C PHE A 110 19.48 12.25 3.30
N GLY A 111 19.26 13.28 2.51
CA GLY A 111 19.29 14.67 2.96
C GLY A 111 19.06 15.62 1.79
N GLU A 112 19.60 16.84 1.88
CA GLU A 112 19.34 17.89 0.88
C GLU A 112 19.76 17.52 -0.55
N LYS A 113 20.79 16.69 -0.69
CA LYS A 113 21.38 16.34 -2.01
C LYS A 113 20.82 15.07 -2.63
N MET A 114 20.19 14.21 -1.83
CA MET A 114 19.77 12.88 -2.25
C MET A 114 18.61 12.43 -1.39
N SER A 115 17.51 12.07 -2.03
CA SER A 115 16.35 11.46 -1.40
C SER A 115 16.23 9.99 -1.83
N LEU A 116 15.38 9.22 -1.14
CA LEU A 116 15.13 7.82 -1.47
C LEU A 116 14.68 7.66 -2.95
N ASN A 117 13.76 8.51 -3.41
CA ASN A 117 13.28 8.48 -4.78
C ASN A 117 14.37 8.85 -5.81
N SER A 118 15.21 9.85 -5.55
CA SER A 118 16.29 10.21 -6.49
C SER A 118 17.36 9.13 -6.56
N TRP A 119 17.70 8.52 -5.42
CA TRP A 119 18.68 7.43 -5.35
C TRP A 119 18.21 6.19 -6.11
N VAL A 120 16.95 5.79 -5.94
CA VAL A 120 16.38 4.66 -6.69
C VAL A 120 16.28 5.00 -8.18
N SER A 121 15.82 6.21 -8.53
CA SER A 121 15.74 6.67 -9.93
C SER A 121 17.09 6.56 -10.63
N GLN A 122 18.14 7.13 -10.03
CA GLN A 122 19.50 7.06 -10.58
C GLN A 122 19.96 5.61 -10.76
N SER A 123 19.63 4.74 -9.81
CA SER A 123 20.02 3.32 -9.86
C SER A 123 19.28 2.54 -10.94
N LEU A 124 18.04 2.92 -11.27
CA LEU A 124 17.30 2.38 -12.40
C LEU A 124 17.95 2.84 -13.73
N ASP A 125 18.28 4.12 -13.85
CA ASP A 125 18.93 4.69 -15.04
C ASP A 125 20.30 4.07 -15.32
N GLU A 126 21.08 3.79 -14.27
CA GLU A 126 22.40 3.16 -14.35
C GLU A 126 22.35 1.62 -14.45
N ASN A 127 21.15 1.01 -14.41
CA ASN A 127 20.94 -0.43 -14.35
C ASN A 127 21.69 -1.11 -13.18
N LYS A 128 21.72 -0.45 -12.02
CA LYS A 128 22.39 -0.88 -10.77
C LYS A 128 21.41 -1.27 -9.67
N ILE A 129 20.23 -1.76 -10.04
CA ILE A 129 19.18 -2.07 -9.06
C ILE A 129 19.59 -3.08 -7.98
N ILE A 130 20.53 -3.98 -8.30
CA ILE A 130 21.03 -4.96 -7.33
C ILE A 130 21.79 -4.32 -6.16
N GLU A 131 22.27 -3.08 -6.32
CA GLU A 131 22.98 -2.33 -5.29
C GLU A 131 22.02 -1.64 -4.32
N VAL A 132 20.78 -1.39 -4.74
CA VAL A 132 19.77 -0.66 -3.93
C VAL A 132 18.70 -1.57 -3.33
N VAL A 133 18.43 -2.69 -3.99
CA VAL A 133 17.41 -3.65 -3.56
C VAL A 133 17.91 -4.43 -2.36
N ASP A 134 17.01 -4.72 -1.43
CA ASP A 134 17.28 -5.55 -0.27
C ASP A 134 17.90 -6.89 -0.69
N ALA A 135 19.07 -7.18 -0.16
CA ALA A 135 19.79 -8.41 -0.43
C ALA A 135 18.96 -9.66 -0.08
N ASN A 136 17.98 -9.60 0.82
CA ASN A 136 17.09 -10.74 1.09
C ASN A 136 16.08 -11.01 -0.04
N LEU A 137 15.90 -10.07 -0.96
CA LEU A 137 15.01 -10.19 -2.11
C LEU A 137 15.74 -10.61 -3.39
N LEU A 138 16.94 -10.09 -3.61
CA LEU A 138 17.71 -10.29 -4.84
C LEU A 138 19.22 -10.42 -4.54
N ARG A 139 19.79 -11.62 -4.73
CA ARG A 139 21.24 -11.87 -4.64
C ARG A 139 21.80 -12.48 -5.92
N ARG A 140 23.03 -12.11 -6.28
CA ARG A 140 23.77 -12.79 -7.36
C ARG A 140 23.91 -14.27 -6.97
N GLY A 141 23.34 -15.16 -7.78
CA GLY A 141 23.31 -16.61 -7.52
C GLY A 141 21.96 -17.15 -7.02
N ASP A 142 20.94 -16.30 -6.84
CA ASP A 142 19.59 -16.76 -6.55
C ASP A 142 19.04 -17.67 -7.65
N THR A 143 18.33 -18.74 -7.25
CA THR A 143 17.46 -19.47 -8.18
C THR A 143 16.42 -18.49 -8.75
N ASN A 144 16.21 -18.54 -10.07
CA ASN A 144 15.33 -17.63 -10.80
C ASN A 144 15.71 -16.14 -10.66
N PHE A 145 17.02 -15.85 -10.56
CA PHE A 145 17.54 -14.48 -10.45
C PHE A 145 16.88 -13.52 -11.45
N SER A 146 16.86 -13.87 -12.75
CA SER A 146 16.26 -13.02 -13.79
C SER A 146 14.77 -12.74 -13.54
N ALA A 147 14.00 -13.73 -13.07
CA ALA A 147 12.58 -13.52 -12.74
C ALA A 147 12.40 -12.60 -11.53
N LYS A 148 13.24 -12.74 -10.50
CA LYS A 148 13.25 -11.87 -9.33
C LYS A 148 13.64 -10.44 -9.70
N GLU A 149 14.69 -10.30 -10.50
CA GLU A 149 15.19 -9.02 -11.01
C GLU A 149 14.10 -8.28 -11.79
N GLN A 150 13.46 -8.94 -12.75
CA GLN A 150 12.37 -8.36 -13.55
C GLN A 150 11.14 -7.99 -12.71
N CYS A 151 10.81 -8.81 -11.70
CA CYS A 151 9.73 -8.52 -10.75
C CYS A 151 10.03 -7.23 -9.98
N VAL A 152 11.23 -7.10 -9.42
CA VAL A 152 11.63 -5.91 -8.67
C VAL A 152 11.72 -4.68 -9.57
N LEU A 153 12.28 -4.80 -10.77
CA LEU A 153 12.31 -3.72 -11.76
C LEU A 153 10.91 -3.18 -12.04
N SER A 154 9.95 -4.08 -12.27
CA SER A 154 8.57 -3.70 -12.56
C SER A 154 7.91 -2.98 -11.39
N ILE A 155 8.23 -3.37 -10.16
CA ILE A 155 7.68 -2.77 -8.94
C ILE A 155 8.31 -1.41 -8.67
N LEU A 156 9.64 -1.28 -8.80
CA LEU A 156 10.33 0.00 -8.65
C LEU A 156 9.90 0.99 -9.73
N ALA A 157 9.75 0.54 -10.99
CA ALA A 157 9.22 1.38 -12.06
C ALA A 157 7.79 1.88 -11.75
N LEU A 158 6.91 0.98 -11.29
CA LEU A 158 5.57 1.37 -10.85
C LEU A 158 5.60 2.36 -9.67
N ALA A 159 6.52 2.18 -8.72
CA ALA A 159 6.72 3.13 -7.63
C ALA A 159 7.14 4.51 -8.14
N MET A 160 8.03 4.58 -9.14
CA MET A 160 8.43 5.86 -9.75
C MET A 160 7.25 6.59 -10.42
N GLU A 161 6.31 5.87 -11.02
CA GLU A 161 5.08 6.44 -11.59
C GLU A 161 4.12 7.00 -10.52
N CYS A 162 4.18 6.47 -9.29
CA CYS A 162 3.45 7.02 -8.14
C CYS A 162 4.09 8.32 -7.62
N LEU A 163 5.38 8.52 -7.89
CA LEU A 163 6.20 9.60 -7.33
C LEU A 163 6.37 10.81 -8.26
N ILE A 164 5.61 10.87 -9.36
CA ILE A 164 5.60 12.00 -10.29
C ILE A 164 5.21 13.28 -9.52
N ASN A 165 5.93 14.38 -9.71
CA ASN A 165 5.67 15.61 -8.95
C ASN A 165 4.27 16.18 -9.23
N SER A 166 3.80 16.14 -10.47
CA SER A 166 2.46 16.57 -10.86
C SER A 166 1.40 15.58 -10.35
N PRO A 167 0.48 15.97 -9.44
CA PRO A 167 -0.52 15.06 -8.88
C PRO A 167 -1.50 14.50 -9.92
N MET A 168 -1.71 15.23 -11.02
CA MET A 168 -2.64 14.85 -12.10
C MET A 168 -2.03 13.83 -13.08
N GLU A 169 -0.70 13.71 -13.09
CA GLU A 169 0.02 12.75 -13.94
C GLU A 169 0.34 11.44 -13.20
N ARG A 170 0.15 11.40 -11.87
CA ARG A 170 0.34 10.19 -11.09
C ARG A 170 -0.69 9.13 -11.48
N ILE A 171 -0.21 7.89 -11.54
CA ILE A 171 -1.04 6.71 -11.79
C ILE A 171 -2.08 6.51 -10.67
N GLY A 172 -3.31 6.11 -11.00
CA GLY A 172 -4.39 5.91 -10.02
C GLY A 172 -4.39 4.53 -9.37
N MET A 173 -5.01 4.41 -8.18
CA MET A 173 -4.99 3.16 -7.39
C MET A 173 -5.56 1.93 -8.11
N ARG A 174 -6.62 2.09 -8.93
CA ARG A 174 -7.18 0.99 -9.74
C ARG A 174 -6.15 0.39 -10.69
N GLU A 175 -5.37 1.24 -11.36
CA GLU A 175 -4.34 0.81 -12.29
C GLU A 175 -3.14 0.22 -11.54
N ILE A 176 -2.77 0.79 -10.40
CA ILE A 176 -1.72 0.25 -9.52
C ILE A 176 -2.05 -1.19 -9.11
N VAL A 177 -3.27 -1.46 -8.64
CA VAL A 177 -3.72 -2.81 -8.27
C VAL A 177 -3.59 -3.76 -9.46
N ALA A 178 -4.15 -3.40 -10.62
CA ALA A 178 -4.10 -4.24 -11.82
C ALA A 178 -2.65 -4.56 -12.25
N ARG A 179 -1.75 -3.58 -12.16
CA ARG A 179 -0.33 -3.76 -12.50
C ARG A 179 0.40 -4.64 -11.50
N LEU A 180 0.16 -4.49 -10.19
CA LEU A 180 0.76 -5.35 -9.18
C LEU A 180 0.31 -6.81 -9.33
N GLU A 181 -0.98 -7.06 -9.59
CA GLU A 181 -1.50 -8.40 -9.87
C GLU A 181 -0.89 -9.02 -11.13
N LYS A 182 -0.70 -8.21 -12.18
CA LYS A 182 -0.02 -8.63 -13.41
C LYS A 182 1.44 -8.98 -13.15
N ILE A 183 2.16 -8.18 -12.36
CA ILE A 183 3.54 -8.45 -11.94
C ILE A 183 3.61 -9.79 -11.18
N LYS A 184 2.72 -10.00 -10.20
CA LYS A 184 2.63 -11.25 -9.44
C LYS A 184 2.40 -12.46 -10.33
N THR A 185 1.42 -12.37 -11.23
CA THR A 185 1.09 -13.46 -12.17
C THR A 185 2.28 -13.79 -13.07
N THR A 186 2.95 -12.77 -13.60
CA THR A 186 4.13 -12.95 -14.45
C THR A 186 5.28 -13.61 -13.68
N PHE A 187 5.57 -13.13 -12.47
CA PHE A 187 6.61 -13.70 -11.62
C PHE A 187 6.35 -15.17 -11.27
N LEU A 188 5.10 -15.52 -10.93
CA LEU A 188 4.72 -16.91 -10.63
C LEU A 188 4.81 -17.81 -11.86
N ARG A 189 4.48 -17.32 -13.06
CA ARG A 189 4.64 -18.08 -14.30
C ARG A 189 6.11 -18.36 -14.60
N THR A 190 6.95 -17.32 -14.63
CA THR A 190 8.39 -17.47 -14.95
C THR A 190 9.12 -18.36 -13.95
N THR A 191 8.71 -18.36 -12.68
CA THR A 191 9.33 -19.22 -11.65
C THR A 191 8.82 -20.67 -11.67
N LYS A 192 7.64 -20.95 -12.25
CA LYS A 192 7.13 -22.30 -12.51
C LYS A 192 7.76 -22.90 -13.77
N ASP A 193 7.83 -22.12 -14.86
CA ASP A 193 8.47 -22.54 -16.11
C ASP A 193 9.94 -22.97 -15.90
N ALA A 194 10.65 -22.32 -14.96
CA ALA A 194 12.00 -22.70 -14.56
C ALA A 194 12.09 -24.02 -13.76
N LYS A 195 11.00 -24.49 -13.16
CA LYS A 195 10.90 -25.77 -12.44
C LYS A 195 10.46 -26.92 -13.36
N ASP A 196 9.68 -26.62 -14.39
CA ASP A 196 9.09 -27.60 -15.32
C ASP A 196 10.02 -28.01 -16.48
N GLY A 197 11.32 -27.66 -16.41
CA GLY A 197 12.38 -28.21 -17.27
C GLY A 197 12.55 -29.74 -17.21
N ASN A 198 11.70 -30.44 -16.45
CA ASN A 198 11.49 -31.88 -16.53
C ASN A 198 10.01 -32.12 -16.91
N GLY A 199 9.76 -32.24 -18.21
CA GLY A 199 8.44 -32.12 -18.83
C GLY A 199 7.31 -32.86 -18.14
N LYS A 200 6.42 -32.10 -17.51
CA LYS A 200 5.00 -32.47 -17.32
C LYS A 200 4.16 -31.21 -17.52
N GLN A 201 3.39 -31.18 -18.60
CA GLN A 201 2.23 -30.29 -18.70
C GLN A 201 1.30 -30.59 -17.52
N VAL A 202 1.05 -29.59 -16.67
CA VAL A 202 0.02 -29.64 -15.65
C VAL A 202 -1.01 -28.57 -15.95
N ASN A 203 -2.26 -29.00 -15.95
CA ASN A 203 -3.42 -28.25 -16.42
C ASN A 203 -3.55 -26.86 -15.80
N GLU A 204 -3.86 -25.94 -16.69
CA GLU A 204 -4.25 -24.56 -16.45
C GLU A 204 -5.43 -24.49 -15.47
N TYR A 205 -5.19 -23.99 -14.25
CA TYR A 205 -6.30 -23.54 -13.39
C TYR A 205 -6.76 -22.17 -13.89
N SER A 206 -7.76 -22.22 -14.76
CA SER A 206 -8.57 -21.07 -15.14
C SER A 206 -9.33 -20.54 -13.91
N CYS A 207 -8.90 -19.41 -13.35
CA CYS A 207 -9.77 -18.58 -12.52
C CYS A 207 -10.74 -17.84 -13.46
N LYS A 208 -11.75 -18.57 -13.95
CA LYS A 208 -12.95 -17.96 -14.51
C LYS A 208 -13.63 -17.17 -13.40
N GLY A 209 -13.64 -15.85 -13.57
CA GLY A 209 -14.57 -14.90 -12.96
C GLY A 209 -15.15 -15.33 -11.61
N GLN A 210 -14.42 -15.06 -10.53
CA GLN A 210 -15.06 -14.78 -9.27
C GLN A 210 -14.95 -13.28 -9.05
N GLN A 211 -16.06 -12.57 -9.26
CA GLN A 211 -16.28 -11.35 -8.51
C GLN A 211 -16.01 -11.69 -7.06
N CYS A 212 -14.94 -11.14 -6.48
CA CYS A 212 -14.77 -11.12 -5.04
C CYS A 212 -15.96 -10.33 -4.50
N THR A 213 -17.04 -11.04 -4.15
CA THR A 213 -18.08 -10.48 -3.32
C THR A 213 -17.46 -10.34 -1.95
N MET A 214 -17.04 -9.11 -1.64
CA MET A 214 -16.61 -8.69 -0.32
C MET A 214 -17.70 -9.12 0.66
N ARG A 215 -17.44 -10.20 1.41
CA ARG A 215 -18.28 -10.58 2.54
C ARG A 215 -18.05 -9.47 3.55
N SER A 216 -19.02 -8.56 3.67
CA SER A 216 -19.11 -7.67 4.82
C SER A 216 -19.20 -8.56 6.06
N LEU A 217 -18.10 -8.73 6.77
CA LEU A 217 -18.16 -9.21 8.14
C LEU A 217 -18.66 -8.03 8.96
N LEU A 218 -19.98 -7.90 9.06
CA LEU A 218 -20.60 -7.05 10.06
C LEU A 218 -20.31 -7.70 11.41
N PHE A 219 -19.26 -7.23 12.09
CA PHE A 219 -19.12 -7.49 13.51
C PHE A 219 -20.33 -6.88 14.21
N PRO A 220 -20.90 -7.54 15.24
CA PRO A 220 -21.99 -6.96 16.01
C PRO A 220 -21.56 -5.60 16.56
N PRO A 221 -22.43 -4.57 16.51
CA PRO A 221 -22.09 -3.25 17.02
C PRO A 221 -21.67 -3.37 18.49
N LEU A 222 -20.50 -2.81 18.80
CA LEU A 222 -19.98 -2.77 20.16
C LEU A 222 -20.95 -2.00 21.07
N GLN A 223 -21.20 -2.50 22.28
CA GLN A 223 -21.91 -1.73 23.30
C GLN A 223 -21.17 -0.41 23.55
N GLY A 224 -21.77 0.70 23.14
CA GLY A 224 -21.20 2.06 23.25
C GLY A 224 -20.87 2.74 21.92
N PHE A 225 -20.84 2.00 20.79
CA PHE A 225 -20.48 2.53 19.47
C PHE A 225 -21.49 2.06 18.40
N PRO A 226 -22.65 2.74 18.27
CA PRO A 226 -23.76 2.26 17.44
C PRO A 226 -23.63 2.51 15.93
N ASN A 227 -22.53 3.11 15.44
CA ASN A 227 -22.46 3.62 14.06
C ASN A 227 -21.46 2.87 13.18
N LEU A 228 -21.86 2.75 11.91
CA LEU A 228 -21.34 1.94 10.81
C LEU A 228 -19.88 1.44 10.90
N PHE A 229 -19.75 0.12 10.89
CA PHE A 229 -18.49 -0.61 10.82
C PHE A 229 -18.19 -1.01 9.37
N ILE A 230 -17.12 -0.48 8.78
CA ILE A 230 -16.64 -0.91 7.46
C ILE A 230 -15.37 -1.73 7.68
N ASP A 231 -15.56 -3.01 7.90
CA ASP A 231 -14.49 -4.00 7.76
C ASP A 231 -14.56 -4.60 6.38
N THR A 232 -13.51 -4.33 5.63
CA THR A 232 -13.18 -5.11 4.46
C THR A 232 -11.92 -5.86 4.78
N LYS A 233 -11.67 -6.96 4.06
CA LYS A 233 -10.49 -7.83 4.24
C LYS A 233 -9.14 -7.10 4.45
N PHE A 234 -9.01 -5.83 4.07
CA PHE A 234 -7.79 -5.03 4.10
C PHE A 234 -7.87 -3.72 4.90
N VAL A 235 -9.06 -3.32 5.37
CA VAL A 235 -9.29 -2.02 6.02
C VAL A 235 -10.31 -2.17 7.15
N VAL A 236 -9.98 -1.65 8.33
CA VAL A 236 -10.91 -1.48 9.44
C VAL A 236 -11.18 0.01 9.64
N LEU A 237 -12.41 0.46 9.36
CA LEU A 237 -12.85 1.83 9.64
C LEU A 237 -13.96 1.84 10.71
N LEU A 238 -13.80 2.74 11.68
CA LEU A 238 -14.86 3.16 12.59
C LEU A 238 -15.40 4.51 12.10
N LEU A 239 -16.64 4.54 11.65
CA LEU A 239 -17.31 5.76 11.21
C LEU A 239 -18.44 6.11 12.19
N ASN A 240 -18.42 7.36 12.67
CA ASN A 240 -19.52 7.92 13.42
C ASN A 240 -20.24 8.98 12.62
N ALA A 241 -21.54 9.13 12.88
CA ALA A 241 -22.31 10.27 12.41
C ALA A 241 -22.44 11.28 13.55
N ASP A 242 -22.17 12.55 13.28
CA ASP A 242 -22.55 13.62 14.20
C ASP A 242 -24.09 13.72 14.21
N VAL A 243 -24.67 13.52 15.40
CA VAL A 243 -26.11 13.48 15.63
C VAL A 243 -26.80 14.79 15.24
N ASN A 244 -26.05 15.91 15.27
CA ASN A 244 -26.59 17.24 14.98
C ASN A 244 -26.46 17.63 13.51
N THR A 245 -25.42 17.16 12.82
CA THR A 245 -25.09 17.63 11.47
C THR A 245 -25.24 16.55 10.39
N GLN A 246 -25.48 15.29 10.78
CA GLN A 246 -25.51 14.11 9.90
C GLN A 246 -24.22 13.91 9.08
N HIS A 247 -23.13 14.60 9.43
CA HIS A 247 -21.82 14.40 8.80
C HIS A 247 -21.10 13.19 9.39
N LEU A 248 -20.54 12.35 8.52
CA LEU A 248 -19.68 11.23 8.89
C LEU A 248 -18.30 11.74 9.30
N TYR A 249 -17.76 11.21 10.39
CA TYR A 249 -16.37 11.41 10.80
C TYR A 249 -15.71 10.09 11.18
N LEU A 250 -14.39 10.00 10.94
CA LEU A 250 -13.58 8.85 11.30
C LEU A 250 -13.27 8.88 12.81
N GLU A 251 -13.54 7.78 13.51
CA GLU A 251 -13.16 7.62 14.91
C GLU A 251 -11.76 7.01 15.02
N THR A 252 -10.76 7.88 14.97
CA THR A 252 -9.36 7.47 14.75
C THR A 252 -8.68 6.91 15.99
N ALA A 253 -9.08 7.34 17.19
CA ALA A 253 -8.47 6.95 18.47
C ALA A 253 -8.69 5.47 18.83
N ASN A 254 -9.71 4.83 18.25
CA ASN A 254 -10.13 3.48 18.61
C ASN A 254 -9.83 2.43 17.53
N THR A 255 -9.46 2.82 16.30
CA THR A 255 -9.26 1.85 15.20
C THR A 255 -8.09 0.91 15.45
N MET A 256 -6.90 1.43 15.78
CA MET A 256 -5.72 0.59 16.05
C MET A 256 -5.90 -0.29 17.29
N LYS A 257 -6.51 0.26 18.33
CA LYS A 257 -6.85 -0.48 19.55
C LYS A 257 -7.88 -1.57 19.27
N PHE A 258 -8.93 -1.26 18.53
CA PHE A 258 -9.94 -2.22 18.08
C PHE A 258 -9.30 -3.35 17.27
N MET A 259 -8.41 -3.01 16.33
CA MET A 259 -7.67 -3.99 15.55
C MET A 259 -6.86 -4.89 16.48
N GLN A 260 -6.05 -4.34 17.39
CA GLN A 260 -5.24 -5.12 18.33
C GLN A 260 -6.07 -5.98 19.32
N GLU A 261 -7.25 -5.51 19.72
CA GLU A 261 -8.09 -6.18 20.72
C GLU A 261 -9.04 -7.23 20.10
N ASN A 262 -9.47 -7.05 18.85
CA ASN A 262 -10.49 -7.88 18.21
C ASN A 262 -9.99 -8.62 16.96
N GLY A 263 -8.86 -8.21 16.40
CA GLY A 263 -8.23 -8.87 15.27
C GLY A 263 -7.12 -9.81 15.70
N SER A 264 -6.94 -10.88 14.93
CA SER A 264 -5.78 -11.77 15.05
C SER A 264 -4.55 -11.16 14.36
N PHE A 265 -4.17 -9.92 14.73
CA PHE A 265 -2.97 -9.28 14.20
C PHE A 265 -1.75 -9.75 14.99
N ALA A 266 -0.88 -10.47 14.31
CA ALA A 266 0.25 -11.14 14.93
C ALA A 266 1.56 -10.35 14.76
N TYR A 267 1.65 -9.46 13.77
CA TYR A 267 2.91 -8.79 13.42
C TYR A 267 2.73 -7.34 12.96
N ASP A 268 3.71 -6.50 13.34
CA ASP A 268 3.91 -5.16 12.79
C ASP A 268 4.66 -5.29 11.45
N PHE A 269 4.11 -4.74 10.36
CA PHE A 269 4.73 -4.82 9.05
C PHE A 269 6.11 -4.15 9.02
N TYR A 270 6.31 -3.08 9.77
CA TYR A 270 7.61 -2.43 9.88
C TYR A 270 8.65 -3.37 10.50
N GLN A 271 8.30 -4.13 11.53
CA GLN A 271 9.18 -5.14 12.12
C GLN A 271 9.45 -6.30 11.16
N PHE A 272 8.44 -6.70 10.38
CA PHE A 272 8.62 -7.70 9.32
C PHE A 272 9.64 -7.24 8.26
N LEU A 273 9.68 -5.96 7.90
CA LEU A 273 10.66 -5.44 6.94
C LEU A 273 12.10 -5.47 7.47
N GLN A 274 12.31 -5.35 8.78
CA GLN A 274 13.65 -5.32 9.39
C GLN A 274 14.31 -6.71 9.49
N ASN A 275 13.51 -7.77 9.52
CA ASN A 275 13.95 -9.18 9.64
C ASN A 275 14.12 -9.87 8.28
#